data_AF-A0A0M3KGE4-F1
#
_entry.id   AF-A0A0M3KGE4-F1
#
_cell.length_a   1.000
_cell.length_b   1.000
_cell.length_c   1.000
_cell.angle_alpha   90.00
_cell.angle_beta   90.00
_cell.angle_gamma   90.00
#
_symmetry.space_group_name_H-M   'P 1'
#
loop_
_entity.id
_entity.type
_entity.pdbx_description
1 polymer ?
#
loop_
_entity_poly.entity_id
_entity_poly.type
_entity_poly.pdbx_seq_one_letter_code
_entity_poly.pdbx_strand_id
1 'polypeptide(L)'
;MARKSPQQLSKDVPFIPRSGFQWTDNNQVLVEDEQFVIYDAYWNVPTFKGNRDDYFTNLSRDMIGITIKTDALILVYTSSNTIQIYDAKRRRVMQEYPIEVHKFVGCLKE
;
A
#
# COMPACT_ATOMS: atom_id res chain seq x y z
N MET A 1 -10.99 -16.83 -13.57
CA MET A 1 -11.66 -16.50 -12.30
C MET A 1 -11.10 -17.39 -11.20
N ALA A 2 -10.56 -16.81 -10.12
CA ALA A 2 -10.00 -17.57 -9.01
C ALA A 2 -11.15 -18.31 -8.28
N ARG A 3 -11.22 -19.63 -8.47
CA ARG A 3 -12.31 -20.50 -7.98
C ARG A 3 -12.49 -20.54 -6.45
N LYS A 4 -11.60 -19.90 -5.68
CA LYS A 4 -11.59 -19.92 -4.22
C LYS A 4 -11.97 -18.60 -3.56
N SER A 5 -12.31 -17.54 -4.30
CA SER A 5 -12.60 -16.22 -3.71
C SER A 5 -14.11 -15.95 -3.55
N PRO A 6 -14.54 -15.23 -2.50
CA PRO A 6 -13.72 -14.65 -1.43
C PRO A 6 -13.20 -15.70 -0.44
N GLN A 7 -12.05 -15.44 0.18
CA GLN A 7 -11.49 -16.24 1.27
C GLN A 7 -11.40 -15.37 2.52
N GLN A 8 -11.65 -15.95 3.68
CA GLN A 8 -11.26 -15.31 4.93
C GLN A 8 -9.73 -15.20 4.98
N LEU A 9 -9.23 -14.02 5.34
CA LEU A 9 -7.80 -13.79 5.50
C LEU A 9 -7.22 -14.80 6.51
N SER A 10 -6.08 -15.40 6.18
CA SER A 10 -5.42 -16.36 7.05
C SER A 10 -5.17 -15.80 8.44
N LYS A 11 -5.40 -16.65 9.46
CA LYS A 11 -5.10 -16.35 10.87
C LYS A 11 -3.60 -16.14 11.12
N ASP A 12 -2.74 -16.53 10.18
CA ASP A 12 -1.30 -16.29 10.26
C ASP A 12 -0.93 -14.82 10.01
N VAL A 13 -1.84 -14.01 9.44
CA VAL A 13 -1.68 -12.55 9.40
C VAL A 13 -2.10 -12.00 10.76
N PRO A 14 -1.16 -11.46 11.57
CA PRO A 14 -1.42 -11.17 12.98
C PRO A 14 -2.19 -9.87 13.22
N PHE A 15 -2.64 -9.20 12.17
CA PHE A 15 -3.30 -7.90 12.19
C PHE A 15 -4.39 -7.83 11.12
N ILE A 16 -5.28 -6.84 11.27
CA ILE A 16 -6.24 -6.46 10.21
C ILE A 16 -5.54 -5.40 9.36
N PRO A 17 -5.26 -5.65 8.07
CA PRO A 17 -4.56 -4.68 7.24
C PRO A 17 -5.41 -3.43 6.98
N ARG A 18 -4.86 -2.24 7.22
CA ARG A 18 -5.45 -0.97 6.77
C ARG A 18 -5.16 -0.66 5.32
N SER A 19 -4.01 -1.11 4.81
CA SER A 19 -3.57 -0.85 3.45
C SER A 19 -3.02 -2.12 2.81
N GLY A 20 -3.31 -2.30 1.52
CA GLY A 20 -2.80 -3.40 0.71
C GLY A 20 -2.38 -2.89 -0.66
N PHE A 21 -1.21 -3.32 -1.15
CA PHE A 21 -0.68 -2.87 -2.43
C PHE A 21 0.28 -3.89 -3.03
N GLN A 22 0.57 -3.73 -4.33
CA GLN A 22 1.66 -4.43 -5.00
C GLN A 22 2.92 -3.57 -4.96
N TRP A 23 4.04 -4.13 -4.51
CA TRP A 23 5.32 -3.43 -4.47
C TRP A 23 6.09 -3.56 -5.80
N THR A 24 7.24 -2.89 -5.92
CA THR A 24 8.04 -2.82 -7.16
C THR A 24 8.60 -4.17 -7.61
N ASP A 25 8.63 -5.16 -6.74
CA ASP A 25 9.05 -6.54 -7.00
C ASP A 25 7.88 -7.49 -7.28
N ASN A 26 6.69 -6.93 -7.54
CA ASN A 26 5.42 -7.62 -7.77
C ASN A 26 4.84 -8.37 -6.57
N ASN A 27 5.45 -8.28 -5.40
CA ASN A 27 4.90 -8.88 -4.19
C ASN A 27 3.68 -8.11 -3.70
N GLN A 28 2.64 -8.84 -3.28
CA GLN A 28 1.50 -8.25 -2.58
C GLN A 28 1.87 -8.04 -1.13
N VAL A 29 1.64 -6.83 -0.65
CA VAL A 29 1.98 -6.38 0.69
C VAL A 29 0.71 -5.99 1.41
N LEU A 30 0.55 -6.49 2.63
CA LEU A 30 -0.48 -6.06 3.56
C LEU A 30 0.22 -5.35 4.72
N VAL A 31 -0.27 -4.17 5.11
CA VAL A 31 0.35 -3.31 6.11
C VAL A 31 -0.67 -2.90 7.17
N GLU A 32 -0.23 -2.92 8.43
CA GLU A 32 -0.90 -2.24 9.54
C GLU A 32 0.16 -1.53 10.39
N ASP A 33 0.05 -0.20 10.48
CA ASP A 33 0.95 0.67 11.26
C ASP A 33 2.44 0.35 11.04
N GLU A 34 3.11 -0.27 12.01
CA GLU A 34 4.54 -0.63 11.93
C GLU A 34 4.80 -2.05 11.42
N GLN A 35 3.76 -2.83 11.15
CA GLN A 35 3.87 -4.23 10.73
C GLN A 35 3.48 -4.39 9.26
N PHE A 36 4.17 -5.29 8.56
CA PHE A 36 3.74 -5.73 7.25
C PHE A 36 3.92 -7.23 7.06
N VAL A 37 3.18 -7.76 6.10
CA VAL A 37 3.41 -9.10 5.55
C VAL A 37 3.48 -9.04 4.03
N ILE A 38 4.37 -9.84 3.44
CA ILE A 38 4.24 -10.23 2.03
C ILE A 38 3.24 -11.39 2.01
N TYR A 39 2.24 -11.31 1.13
CA TYR A 39 1.11 -12.20 1.14
C TYR A 39 0.90 -12.86 -0.22
N ASP A 40 0.67 -14.16 -0.23
CA ASP A 40 0.24 -14.89 -1.41
C ASP A 40 -1.28 -15.11 -1.36
N ALA A 41 -2.03 -14.41 -2.21
CA ALA A 41 -3.49 -14.51 -2.25
C ALA A 41 -4.00 -15.83 -2.86
N TYR A 42 -3.19 -16.57 -3.61
CA TYR A 42 -3.59 -17.85 -4.19
C TYR A 42 -3.56 -18.95 -3.13
N TRP A 43 -2.52 -18.98 -2.29
CA TRP A 43 -2.38 -19.91 -1.17
C TRP A 43 -3.00 -19.41 0.14
N ASN A 44 -3.39 -18.13 0.21
CA ASN A 44 -3.89 -17.49 1.42
C ASN A 44 -2.89 -17.63 2.59
N VAL A 45 -1.64 -17.24 2.37
CA VAL A 45 -0.57 -17.40 3.37
C VAL A 45 0.38 -16.18 3.36
N PRO A 46 0.78 -15.66 4.52
CA PRO A 46 1.89 -14.72 4.59
C PRO A 46 3.21 -15.45 4.34
N THR A 47 4.00 -15.00 3.37
CA THR A 47 5.30 -15.59 3.00
C THR A 47 6.48 -14.90 3.69
N PHE A 48 6.28 -13.66 4.15
CA PHE A 48 7.25 -12.90 4.93
C PHE A 48 6.52 -11.98 5.90
N LYS A 49 7.13 -11.71 7.07
CA LYS A 49 6.62 -10.74 8.06
C LYS A 49 7.78 -9.86 8.51
N GLY A 50 7.53 -8.57 8.71
CA GLY A 50 8.58 -7.66 9.15
C GLY A 50 8.05 -6.32 9.67
N ASN A 51 8.98 -5.47 10.09
CA ASN A 51 8.68 -4.08 10.43
C ASN A 51 8.68 -3.23 9.16
N ARG A 52 7.67 -2.37 9.03
CA ARG A 52 7.43 -1.53 7.86
C ARG A 52 8.59 -0.59 7.59
N ASP A 53 9.15 0.05 8.62
CA ASP A 53 10.17 1.10 8.44
C ASP A 53 11.54 0.53 8.03
N ASP A 54 11.80 -0.75 8.35
CA ASP A 54 12.99 -1.48 7.92
C ASP A 54 12.99 -1.75 6.41
N TYR A 55 11.82 -2.11 5.87
CA TYR A 55 11.67 -2.51 4.46
C TYR A 55 11.25 -1.34 3.56
N PHE A 56 10.31 -0.51 4.02
CA PHE A 56 9.75 0.65 3.34
C PHE A 56 10.20 1.96 3.99
N THR A 57 11.51 2.13 4.12
CA THR A 57 12.10 3.28 4.82
C THR A 57 11.57 4.62 4.29
N ASN A 58 11.09 5.48 5.20
CA ASN A 58 10.49 6.79 4.91
C ASN A 58 9.24 6.77 4.01
N LEU A 59 8.58 5.61 3.83
CA LEU A 59 7.25 5.57 3.25
C LEU A 59 6.26 6.16 4.25
N SER A 60 5.32 7.01 3.81
CA SER A 60 4.43 7.69 4.76
C SER A 60 3.54 6.72 5.54
N ARG A 61 3.40 6.94 6.85
CA ARG A 61 2.57 6.11 7.75
C ARG A 61 1.08 6.30 7.50
N ASP A 62 0.70 7.48 6.99
CA ASP A 62 -0.68 7.86 6.69
C ASP A 62 -1.12 7.45 5.27
N MET A 63 -0.35 6.56 4.63
CA MET A 63 -0.64 6.05 3.29
C MET A 63 -1.89 5.17 3.26
N ILE A 64 -2.82 5.52 2.36
CA ILE A 64 -4.01 4.74 2.03
C ILE A 64 -3.71 3.73 0.92
N GLY A 65 -2.90 4.10 -0.07
CA GLY A 65 -2.56 3.23 -1.18
C GLY A 65 -1.46 3.80 -2.05
N ILE A 66 -0.98 2.99 -3.00
CA ILE A 66 0.07 3.39 -3.93
C ILE A 66 -0.24 2.96 -5.36
N THR A 67 0.40 3.63 -6.31
CA THR A 67 0.52 3.14 -7.69
C THR A 67 1.94 3.30 -8.19
N ILE A 68 2.40 2.34 -9.00
CA ILE A 68 3.75 2.31 -9.54
C ILE A 68 3.74 3.07 -10.87
N LYS A 69 4.49 4.16 -10.96
CA LYS A 69 4.63 4.95 -12.20
C LYS A 69 5.77 4.41 -13.06
N THR A 70 6.88 4.03 -12.42
CA THR A 70 8.05 3.38 -13.02
C THR A 70 8.69 2.45 -11.99
N ASP A 71 9.71 1.68 -12.37
CA ASP A 71 10.42 0.75 -11.49
C ASP A 71 10.97 1.36 -10.18
N ALA A 72 11.07 2.69 -10.09
CA ALA A 72 11.57 3.38 -8.91
C ALA A 72 10.61 4.44 -8.36
N LEU A 73 9.67 4.96 -9.17
CA LEU A 73 8.81 6.06 -8.76
C LEU A 73 7.42 5.54 -8.43
N ILE A 74 7.05 5.73 -7.17
CA ILE A 74 5.78 5.32 -6.59
C ILE A 74 5.00 6.59 -6.26
N LEU A 75 3.74 6.64 -6.68
CA LEU A 75 2.80 7.64 -6.22
C LEU A 75 2.08 7.09 -5.00
N VAL A 76 2.15 7.82 -3.89
CA VAL A 76 1.59 7.42 -2.60
C VAL A 76 0.43 8.36 -2.28
N TYR A 77 -0.76 7.80 -2.10
CA TYR A 77 -1.93 8.55 -1.65
C TYR A 77 -2.05 8.49 -0.14
N THR A 78 -2.18 9.65 0.49
CA THR A 78 -2.23 9.80 1.95
C THR A 78 -3.63 10.13 2.46
N SER A 79 -3.90 9.88 3.74
CA SER A 79 -5.14 10.32 4.40
C SER A 79 -5.24 11.83 4.56
N SER A 80 -4.12 12.54 4.36
CA SER A 80 -4.07 14.01 4.34
C SER A 80 -4.49 14.61 3.00
N ASN A 81 -5.05 13.81 2.08
CA ASN A 81 -5.42 14.20 0.72
C ASN A 81 -4.24 14.77 -0.08
N THR A 82 -3.09 14.08 -0.03
CA THR A 82 -1.91 14.43 -0.82
C THR A 82 -1.43 13.24 -1.65
N ILE A 83 -0.77 13.54 -2.78
CA ILE A 83 0.02 12.59 -3.53
C ILE A 83 1.49 12.89 -3.27
N GLN A 84 2.19 11.92 -2.69
CA GLN A 84 3.64 11.96 -2.54
C GLN A 84 4.30 11.19 -3.68
N ILE A 85 5.40 11.72 -4.20
CA ILE A 85 6.29 11.02 -5.12
C ILE A 85 7.39 10.37 -4.28
N TYR A 86 7.34 9.07 -4.12
CA TYR A 86 8.32 8.28 -3.40
C TYR A 86 9.30 7.62 -4.37
N ASP A 87 10.60 7.75 -4.11
CA ASP A 87 11.67 7.08 -4.86
C ASP A 87 12.11 5.85 -4.07
N ALA A 88 11.78 4.66 -4.58
CA ALA A 88 12.08 3.38 -3.95
C ALA A 88 13.57 3.03 -3.94
N LYS A 89 14.37 3.58 -4.87
CA LYS A 89 15.83 3.39 -4.88
C LYS A 89 16.50 4.26 -3.83
N ARG A 90 16.05 5.52 -3.71
CA ARG A 90 16.58 6.48 -2.73
C ARG A 90 15.91 6.37 -1.35
N ARG A 91 14.84 5.57 -1.24
CA ARG A 91 14.07 5.32 -0.02
C ARG A 91 13.61 6.62 0.67
N ARG A 92 13.00 7.52 -0.11
CA ARG A 92 12.50 8.80 0.41
C ARG A 92 11.40 9.39 -0.46
N VAL A 93 10.57 10.21 0.17
CA VAL A 93 9.67 11.13 -0.52
C VAL A 93 10.49 12.25 -1.18
N MET A 94 10.26 12.47 -2.46
CA MET A 94 10.92 13.49 -3.27
C MET A 94 10.11 14.78 -3.32
N GLN A 95 8.78 14.65 -3.46
CA GLN A 95 7.84 15.75 -3.62
C GLN A 95 6.47 15.35 -3.06
N GLU A 96 5.66 16.34 -2.69
CA GLU A 96 4.30 16.14 -2.22
C GLU A 96 3.38 17.21 -2.81
N TYR A 97 2.19 16.79 -3.26
CA TYR A 97 1.21 17.64 -3.91
C TYR A 97 -0.15 17.47 -3.25
N PRO A 98 -0.85 18.57 -2.89
CA PRO A 98 -2.23 18.46 -2.46
C PRO A 98 -3.10 17.97 -3.62
N ILE A 99 -4.10 17.14 -3.32
CA ILE A 99 -5.13 16.76 -4.27
C ILE A 99 -6.51 17.14 -3.76
N GLU A 100 -7.25 17.74 -4.66
CA GLU A 100 -8.65 18.04 -4.50
C GLU A 100 -9.46 16.81 -4.89
N VAL A 101 -9.59 15.85 -3.97
CA VAL A 101 -10.25 14.56 -4.19
C VAL A 101 -11.65 14.73 -4.79
N HIS A 102 -12.38 15.77 -4.37
CA HIS A 102 -13.70 16.14 -4.89
C HIS A 102 -13.74 16.46 -6.40
N LYS A 103 -12.60 16.71 -7.05
CA LYS A 103 -12.51 16.86 -8.51
C LYS A 103 -12.48 15.51 -9.24
N PHE A 104 -12.13 14.43 -8.54
CA PHE A 104 -11.95 13.10 -9.12
C PHE A 104 -13.09 12.15 -8.76
N VAL A 105 -13.65 12.27 -7.56
CA VAL A 105 -14.90 11.61 -7.18
C VAL A 105 -16.04 12.57 -7.45
N GLY A 106 -16.98 12.15 -8.32
CA GLY A 106 -18.20 12.89 -8.59
C GLY A 106 -19.10 12.93 -7.36
N CYS A 107 -18.75 13.78 -6.39
CA CYS A 107 -19.57 14.01 -5.21
C CYS A 107 -20.94 14.51 -5.68
N LEU A 108 -21.97 13.69 -5.49
CA LEU A 108 -23.35 14.10 -5.68
C LEU A 108 -23.61 15.22 -4.67
N LYS A 109 -23.90 16.42 -5.16
CA LYS A 109 -24.47 17.48 -4.33
C LYS A 109 -25.93 17.11 -4.14
N GLU A 110 -26.29 16.72 -2.92
CA GLU A 110 -27.70 16.65 -2.48
C GLU A 110 -28.32 18.05 -2.45
#